data_AF-A0A2M7CU43-F1
#
_entry.id   AF-A0A2M7CU43-F1
#
_cell.length_a   1.000
_cell.length_b   1.000
_cell.length_c   1.000
_cell.angle_alpha   90.00
_cell.angle_beta   90.00
_cell.angle_gamma   90.00
#
_symmetry.space_group_name_H-M   'P 1'
#
loop_
_entity.id
_entity.type
_entity.pdbx_description
1 polymer ?
#
loop_
_entity_poly.entity_id
_entity_poly.type
_entity_poly.pdbx_seq_one_letter_code
_entity_poly.pdbx_strand_id
1 'polypeptide(L)' 'MPTDHRRQPALAAQQPETDPMNETHPKDEKVPLMQQLLDNPFLLLFLGVMIPMVVYTLWGVIDILTIPLAQ' A
#
# COMPACT_ATOMS: atom_id res chain seq x y z
N MET A 1 73.07 15.50 2.02
CA MET A 1 72.34 16.73 1.64
C MET A 1 70.98 16.33 1.08
N PRO A 2 69.87 16.40 1.84
CA PRO A 2 68.53 16.20 1.31
C PRO A 2 67.94 17.55 0.89
N THR A 3 67.62 17.71 -0.40
CA THR A 3 66.89 18.87 -0.89
C THR A 3 65.39 18.70 -0.64
N ASP A 4 64.88 19.49 0.32
CA ASP A 4 63.47 19.75 0.59
C ASP A 4 62.80 20.33 -0.67
N HIS A 5 61.85 19.60 -1.25
CA HIS A 5 60.97 20.06 -2.31
C HIS A 5 59.61 20.47 -1.73
N ARG A 6 59.61 21.51 -0.89
CA ARG A 6 58.42 22.34 -0.64
C ARG A 6 57.95 22.97 -1.95
N ARG A 7 57.05 22.29 -2.68
CA ARG A 7 56.16 22.89 -3.68
C ARG A 7 54.71 22.45 -3.45
N GLN A 8 54.07 23.30 -2.67
CA GLN A 8 52.72 23.79 -2.84
C GLN A 8 51.50 22.97 -2.40
N PRO A 9 50.50 23.69 -1.86
CA PRO A 9 49.36 23.16 -1.15
C PRO A 9 48.16 23.08 -2.10
N ALA A 10 47.68 21.88 -2.39
CA ALA A 10 46.43 21.71 -3.10
C ALA A 10 45.67 20.56 -2.45
N LEU A 11 45.02 20.87 -1.34
CA LEU A 11 43.59 20.74 -1.04
C LEU A 11 42.65 19.96 -2.02
N ALA A 12 43.13 19.09 -2.90
CA ALA A 12 42.33 18.57 -4.03
C ALA A 12 42.15 17.04 -4.04
N ALA A 13 42.41 16.35 -2.93
CA ALA A 13 42.13 14.91 -2.83
C ALA A 13 41.24 14.54 -1.63
N GLN A 14 40.58 15.52 -1.01
CA GLN A 14 39.45 15.30 -0.11
C GLN A 14 38.18 15.65 -0.85
N GLN A 15 37.75 14.75 -1.73
CA GLN A 15 36.39 14.73 -2.22
C GLN A 15 36.16 13.41 -2.97
N PRO A 16 35.69 12.35 -2.30
CA PRO A 16 34.79 11.43 -2.98
C PRO A 16 33.53 12.26 -3.29
N GLU A 17 33.54 12.89 -4.47
CA GLU A 17 32.40 13.64 -4.98
C GLU A 17 31.31 12.66 -5.38
N THR A 18 30.13 12.91 -4.83
CA THR A 18 28.83 12.37 -5.20
C THR A 18 28.65 10.88 -4.90
N ASP A 19 27.97 10.62 -3.79
CA ASP A 19 27.06 9.47 -3.71
C ASP A 19 25.76 9.90 -4.42
N PRO A 20 25.52 9.52 -5.71
CA PRO A 20 24.31 9.90 -6.41
C PRO A 20 23.09 9.10 -5.93
N MET A 21 23.23 8.23 -4.92
CA MET A 21 22.08 7.66 -4.24
C MET A 21 21.60 8.65 -3.19
N ASN A 22 21.07 9.78 -3.69
CA ASN A 22 20.06 10.54 -2.98
C ASN A 22 19.00 9.54 -2.55
N GLU A 23 19.07 9.14 -1.27
CA GLU A 23 18.07 8.40 -0.52
C GLU A 23 16.75 9.17 -0.64
N THR A 24 16.06 9.01 -1.76
CA THR A 24 14.65 9.28 -1.85
C THR A 24 14.01 8.24 -0.97
N HIS A 25 13.90 8.54 0.32
CA HIS A 25 13.00 7.87 1.24
C HIS A 25 11.70 7.65 0.46
N PRO A 26 11.32 6.40 0.13
CA PRO A 26 10.06 6.15 -0.53
C PRO A 26 8.99 6.60 0.46
N LYS A 27 8.41 7.74 0.11
CA LYS A 27 7.17 8.34 0.58
C LYS A 27 6.31 7.24 1.22
N ASP A 28 5.86 7.47 2.44
CA ASP A 28 4.74 6.74 3.07
C ASP A 28 3.53 6.79 2.12
N GLU A 29 3.52 5.93 1.10
CA GLU A 29 2.40 5.78 0.19
C GLU A 29 1.36 4.99 0.96
N LYS A 30 0.40 5.75 1.51
CA LYS A 30 -0.75 5.18 2.20
C LYS A 30 -1.42 4.16 1.28
N VAL A 31 -1.38 2.90 1.68
CA VAL A 31 -1.96 1.80 0.90
C VAL A 31 -3.43 2.12 0.59
N PRO A 32 -3.84 2.09 -0.70
CA PRO A 32 -5.22 2.37 -1.10
C PRO A 32 -6.22 1.44 -0.38
N LEU A 33 -7.35 1.98 0.08
CA LEU A 33 -8.33 1.21 0.85
C LEU A 33 -8.93 0.05 0.06
N MET A 34 -9.13 0.22 -1.24
CA MET A 34 -9.64 -0.83 -2.11
C MET A 34 -8.66 -2.01 -2.20
N GLN A 35 -7.36 -1.74 -2.10
CA GLN A 35 -6.32 -2.76 -2.12
C GLN A 35 -6.33 -3.57 -0.83
N GLN A 36 -6.38 -2.91 0.34
CA GLN A 36 -6.54 -3.61 1.64
C GLN A 36 -7.84 -4.43 1.75
N LEU A 37 -8.92 -4.01 1.08
CA LEU A 37 -10.18 -4.75 1.05
C LEU A 37 -10.04 -6.08 0.27
N LEU A 38 -9.29 -6.06 -0.85
CA LEU A 38 -9.05 -7.21 -1.71
C LEU A 38 -7.86 -8.08 -1.25
N ASP A 39 -6.92 -7.52 -0.49
CA ASP A 39 -5.72 -8.25 -0.01
C ASP A 39 -6.01 -9.12 1.22
N ASN A 40 -7.14 -8.90 1.90
CA ASN A 40 -7.53 -9.66 3.10
C ASN A 40 -8.52 -10.79 2.74
N PRO A 41 -8.06 -12.06 2.67
CA PRO A 41 -8.92 -13.18 2.23
C PRO A 41 -10.13 -13.41 3.15
N PHE A 42 -10.02 -13.08 4.45
CA PHE A 42 -11.14 -13.17 5.39
C PHE A 42 -12.21 -12.09 5.14
N LEU A 43 -11.81 -10.89 4.71
CA LEU A 43 -12.72 -9.80 4.39
C LEU A 43 -13.47 -10.12 3.09
N LEU A 44 -12.76 -10.69 2.10
CA LEU A 44 -13.37 -11.25 0.90
C LEU A 44 -14.32 -12.41 1.20
N LEU A 45 -13.96 -13.33 2.11
CA LEU A 45 -14.82 -14.43 2.53
C LEU A 45 -16.06 -13.91 3.25
N PHE A 46 -15.88 -13.02 4.22
CA PHE A 46 -16.98 -12.40 4.96
C PHE A 46 -17.96 -11.72 4.02
N LEU A 47 -17.47 -10.86 3.13
CA LEU A 47 -18.31 -10.18 2.16
C LEU A 47 -18.97 -11.19 1.19
N GLY A 48 -18.23 -12.23 0.79
CA GLY A 48 -18.71 -13.30 -0.08
C GLY A 48 -19.86 -14.13 0.50
N VAL A 49 -19.91 -14.34 1.82
CA VAL A 49 -21.03 -15.02 2.49
C VAL A 49 -22.10 -14.03 2.98
N MET A 50 -21.71 -12.82 3.36
CA MET A 50 -22.62 -11.79 3.86
C MET A 50 -23.54 -11.25 2.78
N ILE A 51 -23.01 -10.97 1.59
CA ILE A 51 -23.82 -10.45 0.48
C ILE A 51 -24.98 -11.41 0.16
N PRO A 52 -24.76 -12.69 -0.19
CA PRO A 52 -25.87 -13.59 -0.50
C PRO A 52 -26.76 -13.80 0.72
N MET A 53 -26.22 -13.89 1.94
CA MET A 53 -27.03 -14.02 3.15
C MET A 53 -28.04 -12.87 3.27
N VAL A 54 -27.58 -11.61 3.17
CA VAL A 54 -28.45 -10.44 3.28
C VAL A 54 -29.42 -10.36 2.11
N VAL A 55 -28.94 -10.56 0.88
CA VAL A 55 -29.77 -10.50 -0.33
C VAL A 55 -30.90 -11.53 -0.27
N TYR A 56 -30.59 -12.80 0.01
CA TYR A 56 -31.59 -13.86 0.08
C TYR A 56 -32.52 -13.70 1.28
N THR A 57 -32.04 -13.19 2.41
CA THR A 57 -32.89 -12.92 3.56
C THR A 57 -33.90 -11.82 3.23
N LEU A 58 -33.43 -10.68 2.72
CA LEU A 58 -34.32 -9.56 2.37
C LEU A 58 -35.30 -9.95 1.26
N TRP A 59 -34.79 -10.63 0.22
CA TRP A 59 -35.64 -11.12 -0.87
C TRP A 59 -36.69 -12.11 -0.36
N GLY A 60 -36.31 -13.09 0.47
CA GLY A 60 -37.26 -14.04 1.05
C GLY A 60 -38.29 -13.39 1.98
N VAL A 61 -37.91 -12.35 2.73
CA VAL A 61 -38.87 -11.58 3.55
C VAL A 61 -39.89 -10.87 2.65
N ILE A 62 -39.44 -10.23 1.57
CA ILE A 62 -40.34 -9.58 0.62
C ILE A 62 -41.26 -10.62 -0.03
N ASP A 63 -40.71 -11.75 -0.48
CA ASP A 63 -41.47 -12.83 -1.10
C ASP A 63 -42.61 -13.30 -0.19
N ILE A 64 -42.30 -13.64 1.08
CA ILE A 64 -43.30 -14.06 2.08
C ILE A 64 -44.39 -13.01 2.30
N LEU A 65 -44.03 -11.73 2.41
CA LEU A 65 -44.99 -10.65 2.63
C LEU A 65 -45.88 -10.39 1.40
N THR A 66 -45.42 -10.75 0.21
CA THR A 66 -46.16 -10.56 -1.05
C THR A 66 -47.03 -11.75 -1.43
N ILE A 67 -46.88 -12.91 -0.77
CA ILE A 67 -47.76 -14.06 -1.00
C ILE A 67 -49.19 -13.66 -0.59
N PRO A 68 -50.15 -13.67 -1.54
CA PRO A 68 -51.53 -13.42 -1.20
C PRO A 68 -52.03 -14.56 -0.31
N LEU A 69 -52.53 -14.21 0.88
CA LEU A 69 -53.25 -15.15 1.72
C LEU A 69 -54.43 -15.67 0.91
N ALA A 70 -54.46 -16.99 0.68
CA ALA A 70 -55.51 -17.64 -0.09
C ALA A 70 -56.87 -17.16 0.40
N GLN A 71 -57.68 -16.65 -0.54
CA GLN A 71 -59.07 -16.25 -0.33
C GLN A 71 -59.94 -17.47 -0.04
#